data_AF-A0A643JUW5-F1
#
_entry.id   AF-A0A643JUW5-F1
#
_cell.length_a   1.000
_cell.length_b   1.000
_cell.length_c   1.000
_cell.angle_alpha   90.00
_cell.angle_beta   90.00
_cell.angle_gamma   90.00
#
_symmetry.space_group_name_H-M   'P 1'
#
loop_
_entity.id
_entity.type
_entity.pdbx_description
1 polymer ?
#
loop_
_entity_poly.entity_id
_entity_poly.type
_entity_poly.pdbx_seq_one_letter_code
_entity_poly.pdbx_strand_id
1 'polypeptide(L)'
;MHVGLVVAKLVTMLLGFLIAYQAYRGYRRNDSQPMFYVAVGFVFISFGAVIEGILFDVVGLSLSDAGTVATIIVAIGMLSVLYALYGREYRVT
;
A
#
# COMPACT_ATOMS: atom_id res chain seq x y z
N MET A 1 -8.25 -23.83 -3.38
CA MET A 1 -7.40 -22.62 -3.34
C MET A 1 -6.89 -22.32 -4.74
N HIS A 2 -7.12 -21.12 -5.26
CA HIS A 2 -6.66 -20.73 -6.59
C HIS A 2 -5.19 -20.30 -6.51
N VAL A 3 -4.26 -21.25 -6.71
CA VAL A 3 -2.81 -21.02 -6.61
C VAL A 3 -2.37 -19.82 -7.46
N GLY A 4 -2.94 -19.65 -8.65
CA GLY A 4 -2.66 -18.50 -9.52
C GLY A 4 -3.00 -17.14 -8.89
N LEU A 5 -4.10 -17.03 -8.14
CA LEU A 5 -4.46 -15.79 -7.43
C LEU A 5 -3.49 -15.50 -6.28
N VAL A 6 -3.06 -16.54 -5.56
CA VAL A 6 -2.08 -16.40 -4.48
C VAL A 6 -0.74 -15.93 -5.03
N VAL A 7 -0.25 -16.55 -6.12
CA VAL A 7 0.99 -16.12 -6.78
C VAL A 7 0.88 -14.67 -7.26
N ALA A 8 -0.23 -14.30 -7.91
CA ALA A 8 -0.45 -12.93 -8.36
C ALA A 8 -0.44 -11.93 -7.19
N LYS A 9 -1.12 -12.23 -6.08
CA LYS A 9 -1.12 -11.40 -4.85
C LYS A 9 0.28 -11.26 -4.24
N LEU A 10 1.07 -12.33 -4.22
CA LEU A 10 2.44 -12.27 -3.72
C LEU A 10 3.35 -11.41 -4.61
N VAL A 11 3.22 -11.54 -5.94
CA VAL A 11 3.99 -10.73 -6.89
C VAL A 11 3.64 -9.24 -6.75
N THR A 12 2.35 -8.89 -6.69
CA THR A 12 1.93 -7.50 -6.53
C THR A 12 2.35 -6.93 -5.16
N MET A 13 2.29 -7.73 -4.09
CA MET A 13 2.79 -7.35 -2.77
C MET A 13 4.29 -7.07 -2.78
N LEU A 14 5.08 -7.95 -3.41
CA LEU A 14 6.53 -7.77 -3.57
C LEU A 14 6.86 -6.48 -4.32
N LEU A 15 6.17 -6.22 -5.43
CA LEU A 15 6.35 -4.99 -6.20
C LEU A 15 6.01 -3.75 -5.37
N GLY A 16 4.90 -3.77 -4.63
CA GLY A 16 4.52 -2.66 -3.77
C GLY A 16 5.51 -2.40 -2.63
N PHE A 17 6.06 -3.44 -2.02
CA PHE A 17 7.15 -3.31 -1.04
C PHE A 17 8.45 -2.79 -1.65
N LEU A 18 8.81 -3.23 -2.86
CA LEU A 18 9.98 -2.69 -3.57
C LEU A 18 9.83 -1.19 -3.85
N ILE A 19 8.63 -0.75 -4.25
CA ILE A 19 8.34 0.68 -4.44
C ILE A 19 8.43 1.44 -3.11
N ALA A 20 7.83 0.91 -2.03
CA ALA A 20 7.92 1.49 -0.71
C ALA A 20 9.38 1.64 -0.24
N TYR A 21 10.21 0.60 -0.45
CA TYR A 21 11.63 0.62 -0.11
C TYR A 21 12.39 1.69 -0.90
N GLN A 22 12.15 1.80 -2.20
CA GLN A 22 12.80 2.81 -3.03
C GLN A 22 12.36 4.22 -2.65
N ALA A 23 11.08 4.42 -2.33
CA ALA A 23 10.56 5.70 -1.83
C ALA A 23 11.21 6.08 -0.48
N TYR A 24 11.32 5.12 0.44
CA TYR A 24 12.01 5.32 1.73
C TYR A 24 13.50 5.62 1.57
N ARG A 25 14.19 4.91 0.67
CA ARG A 25 15.60 5.17 0.35
C ARG A 25 15.79 6.56 -0.25
N GLY A 26 14.86 7.01 -1.09
CA GLY A 26 14.86 8.37 -1.64
C GLY A 26 14.60 9.43 -0.57
N TYR A 27 13.65 9.18 0.35
CA TYR A 27 13.43 10.02 1.52
C TYR A 27 14.72 10.20 2.34
N ARG A 28 15.42 9.11 2.64
CA ARG A 28 16.67 9.15 3.41
C ARG A 28 17.84 9.83 2.68
N ARG A 29 17.83 9.88 1.35
CA ARG A 29 18.90 10.49 0.55
C ARG A 29 18.69 11.97 0.27
N ASN A 30 17.44 12.38 0.10
CA ASN A 30 17.09 13.71 -0.39
C ASN A 30 16.31 14.55 0.64
N ASP A 31 16.10 14.04 1.86
CA ASP A 31 15.30 14.66 2.94
C ASP A 31 13.92 15.17 2.47
N SER A 32 13.37 14.51 1.45
CA SER A 32 12.10 14.89 0.86
C SER A 32 10.97 14.26 1.65
N GLN A 33 10.40 15.01 2.59
CA GLN A 33 9.21 14.59 3.33
C GLN A 33 8.09 14.01 2.44
N PRO A 34 7.81 14.53 1.21
CA PRO A 34 6.87 13.90 0.30
C PRO A 34 7.16 12.42 0.00
N MET A 35 8.42 12.02 -0.16
CA MET A 35 8.77 10.63 -0.47
C MET A 35 8.49 9.67 0.69
N PHE A 36 8.49 10.16 1.93
CA PHE A 36 8.10 9.36 3.08
C PHE A 36 6.61 8.97 3.01
N TYR A 37 5.73 9.93 2.68
CA TYR A 37 4.30 9.68 2.51
C TYR A 37 4.00 8.72 1.36
N VAL A 38 4.78 8.76 0.27
CA VAL A 38 4.71 7.74 -0.80
C VAL A 38 5.07 6.36 -0.25
N ALA A 39 6.17 6.25 0.50
CA ALA A 39 6.61 4.97 1.07
C ALA A 39 5.53 4.36 1.98
N VAL A 40 4.98 5.17 2.89
CA VAL A 40 3.87 4.77 3.78
C VAL A 40 2.64 4.35 2.99
N GLY A 41 2.26 5.13 1.97
CA GLY A 41 1.12 4.82 1.12
C GLY A 41 1.25 3.48 0.41
N PHE A 42 2.44 3.17 -0.15
CA PHE A 42 2.69 1.88 -0.79
C PHE A 42 2.68 0.71 0.20
N VAL A 43 3.11 0.89 1.45
CA VAL A 43 2.98 -0.16 2.48
C VAL A 43 1.51 -0.48 2.72
N PHE A 44 0.66 0.53 2.95
CA PHE A 44 -0.77 0.30 3.16
C PHE A 44 -1.45 -0.34 1.95
N ILE A 45 -1.20 0.14 0.73
CA ILE A 45 -1.78 -0.43 -0.49
C ILE A 45 -1.37 -1.90 -0.65
N SER A 46 -0.09 -2.21 -0.45
CA SER A 46 0.43 -3.59 -0.57
C SER A 46 -0.18 -4.51 0.48
N PHE A 47 -0.32 -4.02 1.72
CA PHE A 47 -0.90 -4.78 2.81
C PHE A 47 -2.40 -5.03 2.58
N GLY A 48 -3.13 -4.01 2.14
CA GLY A 48 -4.55 -4.10 1.78
C GLY A 48 -4.82 -5.15 0.70
N ALA A 49 -3.92 -5.32 -0.28
CA ALA A 49 -4.08 -6.32 -1.35
C ALA A 49 -4.03 -7.79 -0.85
N VAL A 50 -3.37 -8.03 0.28
CA VAL A 50 -3.15 -9.39 0.83
C VAL A 50 -3.99 -9.65 2.07
N ILE A 51 -4.27 -8.63 2.88
CA ILE A 51 -4.99 -8.77 4.16
C ILE A 51 -6.40 -9.33 3.99
N GLU A 52 -7.06 -9.06 2.86
CA GLU A 52 -8.36 -9.63 2.50
C GLU A 52 -8.35 -11.17 2.57
N GLY A 53 -7.33 -11.80 1.99
CA GLY A 53 -7.21 -13.26 1.98
C GLY A 53 -6.95 -13.81 3.37
N ILE A 54 -6.15 -13.11 4.18
CA ILE A 54 -5.86 -13.49 5.57
C ILE A 54 -7.12 -13.34 6.44
N LEU A 55 -7.86 -12.25 6.30
CA LEU A 55 -9.09 -12.02 7.07
C LEU A 55 -10.18 -13.04 6.72
N PHE A 56 -10.26 -13.45 5.45
CA PHE A 56 -11.18 -14.49 5.02
C PHE A 56 -10.73 -15.88 5.51
N ASP A 57 -9.48 -16.29 5.23
CA ASP A 57 -9.02 -17.66 5.47
C ASP A 57 -8.67 -17.94 6.95
N VAL A 58 -8.17 -16.95 7.70
CA VAL A 58 -7.67 -17.13 9.08
C VAL A 58 -8.68 -16.63 10.11
N VAL A 59 -9.28 -15.47 9.87
CA VAL A 59 -10.24 -14.84 10.82
C VAL A 59 -11.67 -15.33 10.57
N GLY A 60 -11.95 -15.90 9.40
CA GLY A 60 -13.28 -16.43 9.05
C GLY A 60 -14.31 -15.33 8.80
N LEU A 61 -13.86 -14.11 8.45
CA LEU A 61 -14.77 -13.04 8.07
C LEU A 61 -15.48 -13.36 6.76
N SER A 62 -16.67 -12.79 6.57
CA SER A 62 -17.34 -12.83 5.28
C SER A 62 -16.50 -12.14 4.21
N LEU A 63 -16.62 -12.57 2.95
CA LEU A 63 -15.87 -11.97 1.84
C LEU A 63 -16.15 -10.45 1.71
N SER A 64 -17.38 -10.02 1.99
CA SER A 64 -17.77 -8.62 2.00
C SER A 64 -17.07 -7.82 3.11
N ASP A 65 -16.95 -8.37 4.31
CA ASP A 65 -16.32 -7.67 5.44
C ASP A 65 -14.80 -7.61 5.24
N ALA A 66 -14.19 -8.73 4.83
CA ALA A 66 -12.77 -8.80 4.51
C ALA A 66 -12.38 -7.82 3.39
N GLY A 67 -13.20 -7.78 2.33
CA GLY A 67 -13.03 -6.85 1.22
C GLY A 67 -13.20 -5.39 1.63
N THR A 68 -14.14 -5.10 2.54
CA THR A 68 -14.36 -3.74 3.07
C THR A 68 -13.14 -3.25 3.85
N VAL A 69 -12.62 -4.08 4.77
CA VAL A 69 -11.41 -3.75 5.56
C VAL A 69 -10.21 -3.53 4.64
N ALA A 70 -10.00 -4.43 3.69
CA ALA A 70 -8.93 -4.30 2.70
C ALA A 70 -9.05 -3.00 1.89
N THR A 71 -10.26 -2.66 1.44
CA THR A 71 -10.52 -1.44 0.66
C THR A 71 -10.25 -0.17 1.48
N ILE A 72 -10.65 -0.14 2.76
CA ILE A 72 -10.35 0.99 3.65
C ILE A 72 -8.84 1.17 3.82
N ILE A 73 -8.11 0.08 4.02
CA ILE A 73 -6.64 0.11 4.14
C ILE A 73 -6.01 0.66 2.86
N VAL A 74 -6.46 0.19 1.69
CA VAL A 74 -5.98 0.69 0.40
C VAL A 74 -6.29 2.18 0.24
N ALA A 75 -7.49 2.63 0.61
CA ALA A 75 -7.90 4.03 0.53
C ALA A 75 -6.99 4.94 1.38
N ILE A 76 -6.66 4.52 2.61
CA ILE A 76 -5.70 5.25 3.47
C ILE A 76 -4.33 5.35 2.79
N GLY A 77 -3.87 4.26 2.18
CA GLY A 77 -2.63 4.25 1.42
C GLY A 77 -2.66 5.20 0.23
N MET A 78 -3.75 5.22 -0.53
CA MET A 78 -3.94 6.15 -1.65
C MET A 78 -3.97 7.61 -1.20
N LEU A 79 -4.65 7.93 -0.09
CA LEU A 79 -4.66 9.27 0.49
C LEU A 79 -3.26 9.71 0.91
N SER A 80 -2.44 8.79 1.43
CA SER A 80 -1.04 9.08 1.79
C SER A 80 -0.21 9.42 0.55
N VAL A 81 -0.38 8.67 -0.55
CA VAL A 81 0.27 8.97 -1.84
C VAL A 81 -0.23 10.30 -2.41
N LEU A 82 -1.52 10.60 -2.31
CA LEU A 82 -2.10 11.87 -2.76
C LEU A 82 -1.54 13.05 -1.99
N TYR A 83 -1.44 12.94 -0.66
CA TYR A 83 -0.84 13.96 0.20
C TYR A 83 0.63 14.22 -0.18
N ALA A 84 1.37 13.15 -0.49
CA ALA A 84 2.74 13.28 -0.99
C ALA A 84 2.84 14.06 -2.31
N LEU A 85 1.83 13.95 -3.18
CA LEU A 85 1.81 14.66 -4.45
C LEU A 85 1.50 16.14 -4.25
N TYR A 86 0.44 16.46 -3.51
CA TYR A 86 0.06 17.83 -3.19
C TYR A 86 1.14 18.58 -2.40
N GLY A 87 1.73 17.94 -1.38
CA GLY A 87 2.79 18.55 -0.58
C GLY A 87 4.08 18.85 -1.37
N ARG A 88 4.27 18.20 -2.52
CA ARG A 88 5.38 18.49 -3.44
C ARG A 88 5.13 19.74 -4.27
N GLU A 89 3.89 19.95 -4.69
CA GLU A 89 3.49 21.05 -5.58
C GLU A 89 3.60 22.42 -4.88
N TYR A 90 3.26 22.48 -3.58
CA TYR A 90 3.43 23.69 -2.76
C TYR A 90 4.88 24.13 -2.54
N ARG A 91 5.87 23.27 -2.80
CA ARG A 91 7.29 23.59 -2.59
C ARG A 91 7.97 24.21 -3.82
N VAL A 92 7.28 24.25 -4.97
CA VAL A 92 7.84 24.68 -6.26
C VAL A 92 7.39 26.10 -6.66
N THR A 93 6.41 26.69 -5.96
CA THR A 93 6.04 28.11 -6.02
C THR A 93 6.65 28.89 -4.87
#